data_AF-A0A0E4CLS9-F1
#
_entry.id   AF-A0A0E4CLS9-F1
#
_cell.length_a   1.000
_cell.length_b   1.000
_cell.length_c   1.000
_cell.angle_alpha   90.00
_cell.angle_beta   90.00
_cell.angle_gamma   90.00
#
_symmetry.space_group_name_H-M   'P 1'
#
loop_
_entity.id
_entity.type
_entity.pdbx_description
1 polymer ?
#
loop_
_entity_poly.entity_id
_entity_poly.type
_entity_poly.pdbx_seq_one_letter_code
_entity_poly.pdbx_strand_id
1 'polypeptide(L)'
;MTPTDTDDTLDLLLPARIRELIERNYYSKVNASLTLEEVAKDPTFLEDPISHLALFTDHGVMHMRDVARRIVDMIANVSGVKIAERPRLRLDVMTSYGCLLAYVHDIGMSDLNPFGRVVHAEFGGHEAFGEAFDEIVAILWEENIGNLAWRVLRLTDTGVFEGPPQRILRELASLGYAHSKSSVPAAMLNDSTALRERMLHILSQPLEALYHAKRLMKSRTADQRAHHQVALQRAASPAALEEHRAQLLARHYDDFENSAFAWLEVVAPQAQEFVADVVDTIRCLRCADALRQRGTHLRTSGNYQIFIDQRTANAVYALHDREGRTYLLEGDNPINAGEANLEVSEVTHEGDLRFAFFRGSFGSAEAVRRAAHNASVIVDDIQADVVESFIGSTGENGGRRTCVLLEHTEDNPEFAPLVAALVIARAPSLTDRVVCVPALRNAPEPERRRFLAASAVDWDLAERAAFLRNVASRGYRTDHIDPELGFKSTRLSHLSRGECLTEVGARASFVYVPLSSGLRGRPSGGYDYFRVHPWEPLGVTGVIRGDFRNSTVVAEDEVDVLILPKDVYLRHWHRNYTPAEFCELIRTLGDRDR
;
A
#
# COMPACT_ATOMS: atom_id res chain seq x y z
N MET A 1 -16.06 7.83 -8.10
CA MET A 1 -16.38 6.54 -8.73
C MET A 1 -17.27 5.77 -7.77
N THR A 2 -18.41 5.27 -8.22
CA THR A 2 -19.25 4.37 -7.41
C THR A 2 -18.63 2.96 -7.42
N PRO A 3 -18.96 2.09 -6.45
CA PRO A 3 -18.42 0.72 -6.37
C PRO A 3 -18.61 -0.12 -7.65
N THR A 4 -19.61 0.22 -8.47
CA THR A 4 -19.89 -0.43 -9.76
C THR A 4 -18.84 -0.09 -10.83
N ASP A 5 -18.41 1.17 -10.95
CA ASP A 5 -17.40 1.58 -11.95
C ASP A 5 -16.02 0.95 -11.67
N THR A 6 -15.78 0.53 -10.42
CA THR A 6 -14.48 -0.02 -9.99
C THR A 6 -14.33 -1.52 -10.21
N ASP A 7 -15.42 -2.29 -10.25
CA ASP A 7 -15.35 -3.72 -10.56
C ASP A 7 -15.18 -3.95 -12.07
N ASP A 8 -15.78 -3.08 -12.89
CA ASP A 8 -15.62 -3.08 -14.36
C ASP A 8 -14.15 -2.92 -14.80
N THR A 9 -13.32 -2.25 -13.97
CA THR A 9 -11.89 -2.08 -14.27
C THR A 9 -11.09 -3.36 -14.04
N LEU A 10 -11.47 -4.18 -13.05
CA LEU A 10 -10.82 -5.47 -12.80
C LEU A 10 -11.19 -6.52 -13.85
N ASP A 11 -12.37 -6.41 -14.47
CA ASP A 11 -12.81 -7.31 -15.55
C ASP A 11 -11.97 -7.16 -16.83
N LEU A 12 -11.27 -6.05 -16.99
CA LEU A 12 -10.29 -5.86 -18.06
C LEU A 12 -8.96 -6.59 -17.79
N LEU A 13 -8.74 -7.05 -16.55
CA LEU A 13 -7.47 -7.61 -16.08
C LEU A 13 -7.58 -9.09 -15.67
N LEU A 14 -8.77 -9.53 -15.26
CA LEU A 14 -9.05 -10.92 -14.93
C LEU A 14 -10.52 -11.24 -15.26
N PRO A 15 -10.82 -12.37 -15.93
CA PRO A 15 -12.19 -12.76 -16.25
C PRO A 15 -13.12 -12.71 -15.03
N ALA A 16 -14.27 -12.03 -15.17
CA ALA A 16 -15.28 -11.92 -14.12
C ALA A 16 -15.63 -13.29 -13.51
N ARG A 17 -15.77 -14.31 -14.37
CA ARG A 17 -16.08 -15.67 -13.97
C ARG A 17 -15.03 -16.28 -13.04
N ILE A 18 -13.74 -16.01 -13.24
CA ILE A 18 -12.69 -16.48 -12.32
C ILE A 18 -12.87 -15.81 -10.95
N ARG A 19 -13.12 -14.49 -10.92
CA ARG A 19 -13.35 -13.75 -9.68
C ARG A 19 -14.54 -14.32 -8.90
N GLU A 20 -15.67 -14.53 -9.58
CA GLU A 20 -16.88 -15.10 -9.00
C GLU A 20 -16.66 -16.53 -8.45
N LEU A 21 -15.94 -17.38 -9.19
CA LEU A 21 -15.64 -18.75 -8.74
C LEU A 21 -14.80 -18.74 -7.46
N ILE A 22 -13.74 -17.94 -7.42
CA ILE A 22 -12.85 -17.85 -6.26
C ILE A 22 -13.57 -17.22 -5.06
N GLU A 23 -14.32 -16.13 -5.27
CA GLU A 23 -15.14 -15.48 -4.24
C GLU A 23 -16.13 -16.45 -3.61
N ARG A 24 -16.87 -17.18 -4.44
CA ARG A 24 -17.86 -18.15 -3.99
C ARG A 24 -17.23 -19.35 -3.29
N ASN A 25 -16.14 -19.88 -3.83
CA ASN A 25 -15.58 -21.13 -3.35
C ASN A 25 -14.73 -20.96 -2.08
N TYR A 26 -14.12 -19.79 -1.85
CA TYR A 26 -13.19 -19.57 -0.74
C TYR A 26 -13.58 -18.39 0.16
N TYR A 27 -13.61 -17.16 -0.36
CA TYR A 27 -13.68 -15.95 0.46
C TYR A 27 -15.05 -15.68 1.08
N SER A 28 -16.14 -15.94 0.37
CA SER A 28 -17.50 -15.75 0.91
C SER A 28 -17.79 -16.64 2.13
N LYS A 29 -17.12 -17.80 2.23
CA LYS A 29 -17.19 -18.69 3.39
C LYS A 29 -16.56 -18.08 4.64
N VAL A 30 -15.46 -17.33 4.47
CA VAL A 30 -14.80 -16.59 5.57
C VAL A 30 -15.79 -15.60 6.17
N ASN A 31 -16.37 -14.73 5.34
CA ASN A 31 -17.29 -13.69 5.82
C ASN A 31 -18.56 -14.30 6.44
N ALA A 32 -19.11 -15.39 5.87
CA ALA A 32 -20.30 -16.06 6.41
C ALA A 32 -20.05 -16.70 7.79
N SER A 33 -18.84 -17.21 8.02
CA SER A 33 -18.49 -17.97 9.24
C SER A 33 -18.00 -17.08 10.38
N LEU A 34 -17.77 -15.78 10.13
CA LEU A 34 -17.24 -14.82 11.12
C LEU A 34 -18.27 -13.78 11.59
N THR A 35 -19.56 -14.02 11.32
CA THR A 35 -20.67 -13.24 11.88
C THR A 35 -20.76 -13.39 13.41
N LEU A 36 -21.38 -12.42 14.09
CA LEU A 36 -21.31 -12.35 15.55
C LEU A 36 -22.00 -13.56 16.19
N GLU A 37 -23.06 -14.05 15.56
CA GLU A 37 -23.79 -15.23 16.03
C GLU A 37 -22.99 -16.53 15.88
N GLU A 38 -22.15 -16.64 14.85
CA GLU A 38 -21.32 -17.82 14.66
C GLU A 38 -20.13 -17.80 15.60
N VAL A 39 -19.44 -16.65 15.71
CA VAL A 39 -18.25 -16.55 16.57
C VAL A 39 -18.63 -16.56 18.06
N ALA A 40 -19.83 -16.14 18.44
CA ALA A 40 -20.31 -16.29 19.81
C ALA A 40 -20.51 -17.76 20.23
N LYS A 41 -20.56 -18.70 19.28
CA LYS A 41 -20.57 -20.15 19.57
C LYS A 41 -19.16 -20.73 19.70
N ASP A 42 -18.13 -19.99 19.29
CA ASP A 42 -16.74 -20.42 19.39
C ASP A 42 -16.19 -20.11 20.80
N PRO A 43 -15.82 -21.13 21.60
CA PRO A 43 -15.25 -20.91 22.93
C PRO A 43 -13.99 -20.04 22.91
N THR A 44 -13.20 -20.09 21.83
CA THR A 44 -11.96 -19.31 21.73
C THR A 44 -12.22 -17.82 21.55
N PHE A 45 -13.32 -17.44 20.89
CA PHE A 45 -13.77 -16.05 20.81
C PHE A 45 -14.23 -15.53 22.18
N LEU A 46 -14.91 -16.37 22.97
CA LEU A 46 -15.37 -15.98 24.31
C LEU A 46 -14.22 -15.90 25.33
N GLU A 47 -13.15 -16.67 25.13
CA GLU A 47 -11.94 -16.66 25.95
C GLU A 47 -11.05 -15.44 25.68
N ASP A 48 -10.77 -15.16 24.40
CA ASP A 48 -9.94 -14.03 23.97
C ASP A 48 -10.44 -13.47 22.62
N PRO A 49 -11.46 -12.58 22.65
CA PRO A 49 -12.05 -12.06 21.43
C PRO A 49 -11.04 -11.21 20.63
N ILE A 50 -10.10 -10.53 21.30
CA ILE A 50 -9.15 -9.61 20.67
C ILE A 50 -8.13 -10.38 19.80
N SER A 51 -7.76 -11.59 20.20
CA SER A 51 -6.87 -12.46 19.41
C SER A 51 -7.62 -13.38 18.43
N HIS A 52 -8.95 -13.29 18.37
CA HIS A 52 -9.76 -14.15 17.52
C HIS A 52 -9.80 -13.65 16.07
N LEU A 53 -9.88 -14.59 15.12
CA LEU A 53 -9.83 -14.29 13.68
C LEU A 53 -10.93 -13.35 13.19
N ALA A 54 -12.10 -13.41 13.83
CA ALA A 54 -13.21 -12.50 13.55
C ALA A 54 -12.83 -11.02 13.68
N LEU A 55 -11.85 -10.69 14.53
CA LEU A 55 -11.39 -9.34 14.80
C LEU A 55 -10.03 -9.00 14.18
N PHE A 56 -9.38 -9.95 13.49
CA PHE A 56 -8.20 -9.64 12.68
C PHE A 56 -8.58 -8.93 11.39
N THR A 57 -7.60 -8.24 10.81
CA THR A 57 -7.75 -7.57 9.52
C THR A 57 -8.21 -8.53 8.43
N ASP A 58 -9.12 -8.02 7.59
CA ASP A 58 -9.96 -8.78 6.65
C ASP A 58 -9.15 -9.74 5.76
N HIS A 59 -9.63 -10.98 5.65
CA HIS A 59 -9.23 -12.00 4.65
C HIS A 59 -10.44 -12.46 3.83
N GLY A 60 -11.49 -11.63 3.71
CA GLY A 60 -12.71 -11.90 2.96
C GLY A 60 -12.73 -11.28 1.56
N VAL A 61 -13.93 -11.15 0.98
CA VAL A 61 -14.11 -10.70 -0.41
C VAL A 61 -13.56 -9.29 -0.67
N MET A 62 -13.74 -8.40 0.30
CA MET A 62 -13.31 -7.01 0.14
C MET A 62 -11.79 -6.87 0.21
N HIS A 63 -11.15 -7.64 1.08
CA HIS A 63 -9.69 -7.73 1.17
C HIS A 63 -9.05 -8.05 -0.19
N MET A 64 -9.35 -9.20 -0.81
CA MET A 64 -8.59 -9.56 -2.03
C MET A 64 -8.93 -8.66 -3.22
N ARG A 65 -10.15 -8.12 -3.28
CA ARG A 65 -10.51 -7.07 -4.27
C ARG A 65 -9.68 -5.82 -4.08
N ASP A 66 -9.42 -5.41 -2.84
CA ASP A 66 -8.54 -4.28 -2.56
C ASP A 66 -7.10 -4.58 -2.97
N VAL A 67 -6.55 -5.74 -2.59
CA VAL A 67 -5.20 -6.18 -3.02
C VAL A 67 -5.08 -6.20 -4.54
N ALA A 68 -6.09 -6.72 -5.25
CA ALA A 68 -6.14 -6.74 -6.71
C ALA A 68 -6.19 -5.35 -7.35
N ARG A 69 -6.73 -4.33 -6.67
CA ARG A 69 -6.66 -2.93 -7.14
C ARG A 69 -5.28 -2.34 -6.85
N ARG A 70 -4.77 -2.57 -5.64
CA ARG A 70 -3.46 -2.07 -5.19
C ARG A 70 -2.32 -2.58 -6.04
N ILE A 71 -2.40 -3.79 -6.58
CA ILE A 71 -1.33 -4.33 -7.44
C ILE A 71 -1.21 -3.58 -8.78
N VAL A 72 -2.33 -3.06 -9.30
CA VAL A 72 -2.34 -2.25 -10.53
C VAL A 72 -1.55 -0.96 -10.30
N ASP A 73 -1.88 -0.25 -9.23
CA ASP A 73 -1.18 0.98 -8.83
C ASP A 73 0.28 0.69 -8.48
N MET A 74 0.55 -0.42 -7.78
CA MET A 74 1.89 -0.84 -7.40
C MET A 74 2.79 -1.02 -8.62
N ILE A 75 2.37 -1.84 -9.59
CA ILE A 75 3.16 -2.11 -10.81
C ILE A 75 3.43 -0.81 -11.56
N ALA A 76 2.43 0.07 -11.68
CA ALA A 76 2.59 1.37 -12.32
C ALA A 76 3.61 2.27 -11.59
N ASN A 77 3.59 2.30 -10.26
CA ASN A 77 4.46 3.15 -9.45
C ASN A 77 5.90 2.64 -9.37
N VAL A 78 6.11 1.32 -9.45
CA VAL A 78 7.45 0.74 -9.31
C VAL A 78 8.18 0.50 -10.62
N SER A 79 7.48 0.49 -11.77
CA SER A 79 8.09 0.27 -13.09
C SER A 79 9.07 1.40 -13.45
N GLY A 80 10.27 1.04 -13.90
CA GLY A 80 11.37 1.97 -14.15
C GLY A 80 12.07 2.45 -12.87
N VAL A 81 11.41 2.35 -11.71
CA VAL A 81 11.89 2.88 -10.44
C VAL A 81 12.52 1.78 -9.59
N LYS A 82 11.72 0.83 -9.07
CA LYS A 82 12.21 -0.30 -8.26
C LYS A 82 12.44 -1.54 -9.11
N ILE A 83 11.64 -1.74 -10.13
CA ILE A 83 11.81 -2.83 -11.10
C ILE A 83 12.18 -2.25 -12.45
N ALA A 84 12.81 -3.05 -13.30
CA ALA A 84 13.21 -2.61 -14.63
C ALA A 84 12.01 -2.04 -15.41
N GLU A 85 12.25 -0.99 -16.20
CA GLU A 85 11.25 -0.49 -17.14
C GLU A 85 10.90 -1.58 -18.16
N ARG A 86 9.62 -1.67 -18.51
CA ARG A 86 9.10 -2.72 -19.36
C ARG A 86 8.19 -2.15 -20.46
N PRO A 87 8.22 -2.72 -21.68
CA PRO A 87 7.23 -2.43 -22.69
C PRO A 87 5.81 -2.67 -22.19
N ARG A 88 4.85 -1.89 -22.70
CA ARG A 88 3.44 -1.94 -22.28
C ARG A 88 2.86 -3.36 -22.24
N LEU A 89 3.13 -4.17 -23.27
CA LEU A 89 2.64 -5.55 -23.35
C LEU A 89 3.11 -6.43 -22.17
N ARG A 90 4.34 -6.23 -21.67
CA ARG A 90 4.85 -6.97 -20.51
C ARG A 90 4.20 -6.49 -19.22
N LEU A 91 3.96 -5.18 -19.10
CA LEU A 91 3.23 -4.61 -17.96
C LEU A 91 1.77 -5.08 -17.91
N ASP A 92 1.08 -5.20 -19.04
CA ASP A 92 -0.29 -5.71 -19.10
C ASP A 92 -0.35 -7.18 -18.63
N VAL A 93 0.64 -8.00 -19.02
CA VAL A 93 0.80 -9.39 -18.53
C VAL A 93 1.04 -9.41 -17.02
N MET A 94 1.97 -8.61 -16.51
CA MET A 94 2.25 -8.54 -15.07
C MET A 94 1.04 -8.08 -14.27
N THR A 95 0.30 -7.10 -14.78
CA THR A 95 -0.88 -6.55 -14.10
C THR A 95 -1.99 -7.61 -14.00
N SER A 96 -2.23 -8.33 -15.09
CA SER A 96 -3.27 -9.37 -15.15
C SER A 96 -2.88 -10.60 -14.33
N TYR A 97 -1.61 -11.02 -14.41
CA TYR A 97 -1.07 -12.07 -13.56
C TYR A 97 -1.09 -11.67 -12.08
N GLY A 98 -0.77 -10.43 -11.77
CA GLY A 98 -0.86 -9.88 -10.42
C GLY A 98 -2.28 -9.93 -9.87
N CYS A 99 -3.28 -9.58 -10.68
CA CYS A 99 -4.69 -9.72 -10.30
C CYS A 99 -5.06 -11.17 -10.02
N LEU A 100 -4.62 -12.13 -10.84
CA LEU A 100 -4.80 -13.56 -10.57
C LEU A 100 -4.19 -13.94 -9.21
N LEU A 101 -2.93 -13.57 -8.95
CA LEU A 101 -2.28 -13.89 -7.68
C LEU A 101 -2.99 -13.25 -6.48
N ALA A 102 -3.47 -12.01 -6.61
CA ALA A 102 -4.24 -11.35 -5.56
C ALA A 102 -5.49 -12.15 -5.17
N TYR A 103 -6.17 -12.79 -6.14
CA TYR A 103 -7.31 -13.67 -5.86
C TYR A 103 -6.91 -15.05 -5.32
N VAL A 104 -5.68 -15.53 -5.54
CA VAL A 104 -5.27 -16.89 -5.16
C VAL A 104 -4.48 -16.93 -3.85
N HIS A 105 -3.79 -15.84 -3.49
CA HIS A 105 -2.75 -15.88 -2.44
C HIS A 105 -3.26 -16.35 -1.07
N ASP A 106 -4.48 -15.98 -0.71
CA ASP A 106 -5.04 -16.17 0.64
C ASP A 106 -6.24 -17.14 0.70
N ILE A 107 -6.51 -17.89 -0.38
CA ILE A 107 -7.68 -18.79 -0.43
C ILE A 107 -7.69 -19.87 0.67
N GLY A 108 -6.51 -20.20 1.22
CA GLY A 108 -6.39 -21.12 2.34
C GLY A 108 -6.95 -20.58 3.66
N MET A 109 -7.19 -19.28 3.77
CA MET A 109 -7.90 -18.68 4.91
C MET A 109 -9.38 -19.08 4.96
N SER A 110 -9.90 -19.78 3.95
CA SER A 110 -11.23 -20.39 3.98
C SER A 110 -11.38 -21.48 5.06
N ASP A 111 -10.27 -22.08 5.53
CA ASP A 111 -10.25 -22.86 6.76
C ASP A 111 -9.82 -21.99 7.95
N LEU A 112 -10.81 -21.61 8.76
CA LEU A 112 -10.66 -20.65 9.86
C LEU A 112 -10.03 -21.25 11.12
N ASN A 113 -9.85 -22.57 11.17
CA ASN A 113 -9.27 -23.24 12.33
C ASN A 113 -7.75 -22.93 12.45
N PRO A 114 -7.11 -23.23 13.60
CA PRO A 114 -5.66 -23.01 13.77
C PRO A 114 -4.77 -23.73 12.77
N PHE A 115 -5.22 -24.84 12.17
CA PHE A 115 -4.51 -25.57 11.12
C PHE A 115 -4.51 -24.76 9.82
N GLY A 116 -5.68 -24.41 9.28
CA GLY A 116 -5.84 -23.66 8.03
C GLY A 116 -5.04 -22.36 8.03
N ARG A 117 -5.15 -21.56 9.10
CA ARG A 117 -4.36 -20.32 9.25
C ARG A 117 -2.85 -20.53 9.18
N VAL A 118 -2.33 -21.65 9.69
CA VAL A 118 -0.88 -21.91 9.69
C VAL A 118 -0.39 -22.34 8.31
N VAL A 119 -1.24 -22.97 7.50
CA VAL A 119 -0.90 -23.50 6.18
C VAL A 119 -1.60 -22.80 5.01
N HIS A 120 -2.21 -21.63 5.23
CA HIS A 120 -3.06 -20.96 4.23
C HIS A 120 -2.32 -20.72 2.89
N ALA A 121 -1.06 -20.30 2.96
CA ALA A 121 -0.24 -20.07 1.79
C ALA A 121 0.07 -21.39 1.06
N GLU A 122 0.41 -22.46 1.78
CA GLU A 122 0.67 -23.79 1.20
C GLU A 122 -0.60 -24.37 0.57
N PHE A 123 -1.76 -24.17 1.21
CA PHE A 123 -3.06 -24.55 0.64
C PHE A 123 -3.29 -23.83 -0.69
N GLY A 124 -3.03 -22.52 -0.78
CA GLY A 124 -3.14 -21.78 -2.05
C GLY A 124 -2.24 -22.35 -3.15
N GLY A 125 -1.04 -22.81 -2.79
CA GLY A 125 -0.14 -23.52 -3.70
C GLY A 125 -0.68 -24.87 -4.17
N HIS A 126 -1.28 -25.66 -3.26
CA HIS A 126 -1.86 -26.97 -3.56
C HIS A 126 -3.13 -26.86 -4.41
N GLU A 127 -4.04 -25.97 -4.04
CA GLU A 127 -5.37 -25.85 -4.65
C GLU A 127 -5.28 -25.51 -6.15
N ALA A 128 -4.22 -24.81 -6.58
CA ALA A 128 -3.91 -24.56 -7.98
C ALA A 128 -3.75 -25.84 -8.84
N PHE A 129 -3.44 -26.99 -8.22
CA PHE A 129 -3.38 -28.31 -8.86
C PHE A 129 -4.62 -29.17 -8.60
N GLY A 130 -5.54 -28.72 -7.74
CA GLY A 130 -6.80 -29.37 -7.45
C GLY A 130 -7.85 -29.22 -8.56
N GLU A 131 -8.94 -29.98 -8.42
CA GLU A 131 -10.08 -29.99 -9.34
C GLU A 131 -10.79 -28.63 -9.43
N ALA A 132 -10.86 -27.90 -8.32
CA ALA A 132 -11.51 -26.60 -8.29
C ALA A 132 -10.84 -25.57 -9.23
N PHE A 133 -9.56 -25.77 -9.57
CA PHE A 133 -8.82 -24.94 -10.51
C PHE A 133 -8.88 -25.42 -11.97
N ASP A 134 -9.49 -26.58 -12.27
CA ASP A 134 -9.67 -27.05 -13.65
C ASP A 134 -10.43 -26.01 -14.49
N GLU A 135 -11.55 -25.51 -13.95
CA GLU A 135 -12.36 -24.48 -14.62
C GLU A 135 -11.62 -23.14 -14.72
N ILE A 136 -10.89 -22.74 -13.68
CA ILE A 136 -10.11 -21.49 -13.66
C ILE A 136 -9.03 -21.51 -14.75
N VAL A 137 -8.29 -22.61 -14.87
CA VAL A 137 -7.23 -22.76 -15.89
C VAL A 137 -7.82 -22.81 -17.30
N ALA A 138 -8.98 -23.47 -17.48
CA ALA A 138 -9.68 -23.46 -18.76
C ALA A 138 -10.09 -22.03 -19.17
N ILE A 139 -10.64 -21.25 -18.26
CA ILE A 139 -11.03 -19.85 -18.53
C ILE A 139 -9.80 -18.99 -18.84
N LEU A 140 -8.71 -19.11 -18.06
CA LEU A 140 -7.44 -18.39 -18.34
C LEU A 140 -6.92 -18.70 -19.75
N TRP A 141 -7.05 -19.96 -20.18
CA TRP A 141 -6.62 -20.43 -21.48
C TRP A 141 -7.51 -19.92 -22.62
N GLU A 142 -8.83 -19.98 -22.46
CA GLU A 142 -9.81 -19.64 -23.49
C GLU A 142 -9.97 -18.13 -23.68
N GLU A 143 -10.04 -17.36 -22.58
CA GLU A 143 -10.29 -15.91 -22.64
C GLU A 143 -9.01 -15.09 -22.83
N ASN A 144 -7.87 -15.58 -22.33
CA ASN A 144 -6.54 -14.96 -22.47
C ASN A 144 -6.49 -13.44 -22.17
N ILE A 145 -7.24 -13.00 -21.15
CA ILE A 145 -7.15 -11.62 -20.67
C ILE A 145 -5.72 -11.33 -20.18
N GLY A 146 -5.20 -10.16 -20.54
CA GLY A 146 -3.83 -9.77 -20.19
C GLY A 146 -2.72 -10.47 -20.97
N ASN A 147 -3.06 -11.32 -21.95
CA ASN A 147 -2.11 -12.03 -22.80
C ASN A 147 -1.21 -13.06 -22.06
N LEU A 148 -1.62 -13.49 -20.86
CA LEU A 148 -0.84 -14.42 -20.02
C LEU A 148 -0.71 -15.81 -20.69
N ALA A 149 -1.84 -16.41 -21.09
CA ALA A 149 -1.86 -17.75 -21.69
C ALA A 149 -1.12 -17.81 -23.02
N TRP A 150 -1.30 -16.80 -23.89
CA TRP A 150 -0.57 -16.70 -25.16
C TRP A 150 0.93 -16.44 -24.98
N ARG A 151 1.35 -15.78 -23.89
CA ARG A 151 2.78 -15.65 -23.60
C ARG A 151 3.40 -17.00 -23.25
N VAL A 152 2.72 -17.81 -22.43
CA VAL A 152 3.13 -19.17 -22.10
C VAL A 152 3.11 -20.07 -23.35
N LEU A 153 2.05 -19.99 -24.18
CA LEU A 153 1.95 -20.75 -25.42
C LEU A 153 3.10 -20.43 -26.37
N ARG A 154 3.45 -19.16 -26.57
CA ARG A 154 4.59 -18.81 -27.44
C ARG A 154 5.91 -19.40 -26.95
N LEU A 155 6.16 -19.39 -25.64
CA LEU A 155 7.40 -19.94 -25.07
C LEU A 155 7.44 -21.47 -25.17
N THR A 156 6.31 -22.15 -25.05
CA THR A 156 6.22 -23.61 -25.26
C THR A 156 6.28 -24.00 -26.74
N ASP A 157 5.56 -23.31 -27.64
CA ASP A 157 5.58 -23.57 -29.09
C ASP A 157 6.96 -23.37 -29.72
N THR A 158 7.74 -22.43 -29.20
CA THR A 158 9.13 -22.20 -29.63
C THR A 158 10.13 -23.17 -28.99
N GLY A 159 9.69 -24.08 -28.13
CA GLY A 159 10.53 -25.04 -27.42
C GLY A 159 11.39 -24.42 -26.32
N VAL A 160 11.10 -23.19 -25.87
CA VAL A 160 11.80 -22.56 -24.74
C VAL A 160 11.35 -23.18 -23.41
N PHE A 161 10.06 -23.49 -23.28
CA PHE A 161 9.50 -24.21 -22.13
C PHE A 161 9.03 -25.60 -22.55
N GLU A 162 9.22 -26.58 -21.67
CA GLU A 162 8.79 -27.96 -21.90
C GLU A 162 7.42 -28.25 -21.27
N GLY A 163 6.63 -29.07 -21.99
CA GLY A 163 5.33 -29.57 -21.55
C GLY A 163 4.14 -28.65 -21.84
N PRO A 164 2.94 -29.01 -21.36
CA PRO A 164 1.72 -28.33 -21.75
C PRO A 164 1.59 -26.94 -21.12
N PRO A 165 1.16 -25.90 -21.88
CA PRO A 165 0.97 -24.54 -21.38
C PRO A 165 0.08 -24.45 -20.13
N GLN A 166 -0.98 -25.26 -20.07
CA GLN A 166 -1.94 -25.26 -18.96
C GLN A 166 -1.29 -25.68 -17.64
N ARG A 167 -0.27 -26.54 -17.68
CA ARG A 167 0.51 -26.90 -16.48
C ARG A 167 1.31 -25.71 -15.98
N ILE A 168 1.93 -24.94 -16.87
CA ILE A 168 2.65 -23.72 -16.49
C ILE A 168 1.68 -22.67 -15.92
N LEU A 169 0.45 -22.57 -16.44
CA LEU A 169 -0.58 -21.69 -15.85
C LEU A 169 -0.93 -22.08 -14.40
N ARG A 170 -0.98 -23.37 -14.08
CA ARG A 170 -1.14 -23.85 -12.69
C ARG A 170 0.05 -23.52 -11.81
N GLU A 171 1.26 -23.75 -12.33
CA GLU A 171 2.50 -23.38 -11.66
C GLU A 171 2.51 -21.88 -11.32
N LEU A 172 2.12 -21.02 -12.28
CA LEU A 172 1.96 -19.59 -12.04
C LEU A 172 0.93 -19.27 -10.95
N ALA A 173 -0.26 -19.86 -10.99
CA ALA A 173 -1.26 -19.64 -9.95
C ALA A 173 -0.76 -20.09 -8.56
N SER A 174 -0.05 -21.23 -8.50
CA SER A 174 0.49 -21.78 -7.26
C SER A 174 1.56 -20.90 -6.61
N LEU A 175 2.22 -20.03 -7.38
CA LEU A 175 3.17 -19.04 -6.86
C LEU A 175 2.47 -17.95 -6.02
N GLY A 176 1.14 -17.94 -5.92
CA GLY A 176 0.42 -17.21 -4.87
C GLY A 176 0.95 -17.53 -3.47
N TYR A 177 1.46 -18.76 -3.24
CA TYR A 177 2.19 -19.16 -2.04
C TYR A 177 3.34 -18.20 -1.66
N ALA A 178 4.03 -17.63 -2.66
CA ALA A 178 5.20 -16.79 -2.47
C ALA A 178 4.88 -15.38 -1.92
N HIS A 179 3.59 -15.06 -1.68
CA HIS A 179 3.22 -13.88 -0.88
C HIS A 179 3.70 -14.00 0.58
N SER A 180 3.78 -15.23 1.13
CA SER A 180 4.14 -15.44 2.53
C SER A 180 5.63 -15.22 2.77
N LYS A 181 5.97 -14.10 3.41
CA LYS A 181 7.35 -13.72 3.77
C LYS A 181 8.07 -14.75 4.64
N SER A 182 7.33 -15.38 5.55
CA SER A 182 7.87 -16.40 6.46
C SER A 182 8.23 -17.70 5.73
N SER A 183 7.54 -17.97 4.61
CA SER A 183 7.73 -19.18 3.80
C SER A 183 8.70 -18.95 2.64
N VAL A 184 8.69 -17.76 2.04
CA VAL A 184 9.52 -17.32 0.90
C VAL A 184 10.14 -15.93 1.20
N PRO A 185 11.33 -15.90 1.83
CA PRO A 185 12.05 -14.65 2.06
C PRO A 185 12.45 -13.96 0.75
N ALA A 186 12.69 -12.64 0.78
CA ALA A 186 13.05 -11.87 -0.43
C ALA A 186 14.32 -12.40 -1.13
N ALA A 187 15.29 -12.93 -0.37
CA ALA A 187 16.49 -13.56 -0.92
C ALA A 187 16.17 -14.80 -1.78
N MET A 188 15.12 -15.56 -1.44
CA MET A 188 14.67 -16.70 -2.23
C MET A 188 13.98 -16.25 -3.53
N LEU A 189 13.31 -15.09 -3.53
CA LEU A 189 12.79 -14.50 -4.78
C LEU A 189 13.91 -14.04 -5.73
N ASN A 190 15.13 -13.81 -5.21
CA ASN A 190 16.31 -13.47 -6.02
C ASN A 190 17.02 -14.72 -6.60
N ASP A 191 16.60 -15.93 -6.19
CA ASP A 191 17.22 -17.19 -6.57
C ASP A 191 16.16 -18.14 -7.13
N SER A 192 16.06 -18.20 -8.46
CA SER A 192 15.02 -18.96 -9.13
C SER A 192 15.13 -20.48 -8.90
N THR A 193 16.34 -20.99 -8.66
CA THR A 193 16.57 -22.39 -8.27
C THR A 193 16.04 -22.63 -6.85
N ALA A 194 16.38 -21.77 -5.89
CA ALA A 194 15.85 -21.90 -4.53
C ALA A 194 14.31 -21.78 -4.49
N LEU A 195 13.73 -20.92 -5.32
CA LEU A 195 12.28 -20.80 -5.47
C LEU A 195 11.68 -22.09 -6.05
N ARG A 196 12.29 -22.68 -7.08
CA ARG A 196 11.88 -23.98 -7.65
C ARG A 196 11.91 -25.07 -6.60
N GLU A 197 13.04 -25.25 -5.90
CA GLU A 197 13.20 -26.24 -4.84
C GLU A 197 12.14 -26.07 -3.74
N ARG A 198 11.80 -24.82 -3.41
CA ARG A 198 10.75 -24.54 -2.44
C ARG A 198 9.38 -24.97 -2.92
N MET A 199 9.03 -24.72 -4.18
CA MET A 199 7.76 -25.16 -4.77
C MET A 199 7.68 -26.68 -4.88
N LEU A 200 8.77 -27.35 -5.24
CA LEU A 200 8.87 -28.82 -5.22
C LEU A 200 8.63 -29.37 -3.82
N HIS A 201 9.25 -28.77 -2.81
CA HIS A 201 9.09 -29.17 -1.43
C HIS A 201 7.63 -29.03 -0.94
N ILE A 202 6.99 -27.88 -1.16
CA ILE A 202 5.63 -27.69 -0.63
C ILE A 202 4.60 -28.57 -1.34
N LEU A 203 4.71 -28.77 -2.66
CA LEU A 203 3.75 -29.58 -3.40
C LEU A 203 3.92 -31.08 -3.15
N SER A 204 5.14 -31.52 -2.80
CA SER A 204 5.42 -32.94 -2.52
C SER A 204 5.04 -33.41 -1.11
N GLN A 205 4.59 -32.50 -0.24
CA GLN A 205 4.26 -32.78 1.15
C GLN A 205 2.76 -32.54 1.42
N PRO A 206 2.06 -33.43 2.15
CA PRO A 206 0.71 -33.15 2.63
C PRO A 206 0.67 -31.90 3.52
N LEU A 207 -0.45 -31.17 3.50
CA LEU A 207 -0.62 -29.98 4.35
C LEU A 207 -0.46 -30.30 5.85
N GLU A 208 -0.84 -31.50 6.30
CA GLU A 208 -0.63 -31.98 7.67
C GLU A 208 0.86 -32.05 8.05
N ALA A 209 1.71 -32.51 7.15
CA ALA A 209 3.15 -32.53 7.37
C ALA A 209 3.71 -31.11 7.46
N LEU A 210 3.31 -30.22 6.54
CA LEU A 210 3.74 -28.81 6.53
C LEU A 210 3.29 -28.06 7.80
N TYR A 211 2.07 -28.30 8.27
CA TYR A 211 1.56 -27.78 9.53
C TYR A 211 2.44 -28.20 10.71
N HIS A 212 2.70 -29.49 10.87
CA HIS A 212 3.48 -29.99 11.99
C HIS A 212 4.94 -29.56 11.93
N ALA A 213 5.54 -29.45 10.73
CA ALA A 213 6.87 -28.88 10.56
C ALA A 213 6.94 -27.42 11.06
N LYS A 214 5.96 -26.58 10.69
CA LYS A 214 5.87 -25.19 11.18
C LYS A 214 5.64 -25.11 12.69
N ARG A 215 4.77 -25.96 13.24
CA ARG A 215 4.49 -26.00 14.69
C ARG A 215 5.70 -26.49 15.49
N LEU A 216 6.48 -27.42 14.95
CA LEU A 216 7.70 -27.89 15.57
C LEU A 216 8.71 -26.75 15.75
N MET A 217 8.90 -25.91 14.72
CA MET A 217 9.77 -24.72 14.80
C MET A 217 9.29 -23.69 15.84
N LYS A 218 7.98 -23.61 16.08
CA LYS A 218 7.36 -22.67 17.05
C LYS A 218 7.15 -23.26 18.45
N SER A 219 7.48 -24.53 18.66
CA SER A 219 7.21 -25.24 19.92
C SER A 219 8.10 -24.73 21.04
N ARG A 220 7.46 -24.33 22.16
CA ARG A 220 8.17 -23.77 23.32
C ARG A 220 8.52 -24.84 24.36
N THR A 221 7.76 -25.93 24.41
CA THR A 221 7.95 -27.01 25.40
C THR A 221 8.43 -28.30 24.74
N ALA A 222 9.05 -29.18 25.54
CA ALA A 222 9.48 -30.50 25.09
C ALA A 222 8.29 -31.37 24.64
N ASP A 223 7.17 -31.31 25.36
CA ASP A 223 5.97 -32.08 25.04
C ASP A 223 5.34 -31.64 23.71
N GLN A 224 5.26 -30.33 23.45
CA GLN A 224 4.81 -29.82 22.15
C GLN A 224 5.71 -30.29 21.01
N ARG A 225 7.04 -30.22 21.20
CA ARG A 225 8.00 -30.72 20.22
C ARG A 225 7.82 -32.22 19.96
N ALA A 226 7.70 -33.03 21.00
CA ALA A 226 7.51 -34.47 20.88
C ALA A 226 6.20 -34.81 20.14
N HIS A 227 5.10 -34.16 20.51
CA HIS A 227 3.81 -34.33 19.84
C HIS A 227 3.88 -34.00 18.34
N HIS A 228 4.40 -32.82 17.98
CA HIS A 228 4.51 -32.41 16.58
C HIS A 228 5.55 -33.22 15.80
N GLN A 229 6.60 -33.73 16.45
CA GLN A 229 7.58 -34.62 15.82
C GLN A 229 6.95 -35.96 15.42
N VAL A 230 6.18 -36.57 16.32
CA VAL A 230 5.48 -37.85 16.04
C VAL A 230 4.42 -37.66 14.95
N ALA A 231 3.64 -36.58 15.03
CA ALA A 231 2.63 -36.28 14.03
C ALA A 231 3.25 -36.01 12.64
N LEU A 232 4.37 -35.26 12.59
CA LEU A 232 5.13 -35.04 11.36
C LEU A 232 5.64 -36.36 10.76
N GLN A 233 6.21 -37.25 11.57
CA GLN A 233 6.71 -38.55 11.09
C GLN A 233 5.60 -39.41 10.46
N ARG A 234 4.38 -39.33 11.01
CA ARG A 234 3.22 -40.01 10.45
C ARG A 234 2.77 -39.37 9.13
N ALA A 235 2.58 -38.06 9.13
CA ALA A 235 2.10 -37.30 7.97
C ALA A 235 3.12 -37.27 6.81
N ALA A 236 4.42 -37.36 7.10
CA ALA A 236 5.50 -37.43 6.12
C ALA A 236 6.02 -38.87 5.92
N SER A 237 5.23 -39.90 6.25
CA SER A 237 5.60 -41.28 5.99
C SER A 237 5.66 -41.56 4.48
N PRO A 238 6.52 -42.48 3.99
CA PRO A 238 6.64 -42.76 2.56
C PRO A 238 5.30 -43.06 1.87
N ALA A 239 4.42 -43.82 2.52
CA ALA A 239 3.08 -44.13 2.01
C ALA A 239 2.19 -42.89 1.90
N ALA A 240 2.20 -42.00 2.91
CA ALA A 240 1.43 -40.76 2.87
C ALA A 240 1.94 -39.78 1.79
N LEU A 241 3.26 -39.73 1.58
CA LEU A 241 3.86 -38.92 0.52
C LEU A 241 3.51 -39.46 -0.87
N GLU A 242 3.56 -40.78 -1.06
CA GLU A 242 3.17 -41.42 -2.32
C GLU A 242 1.69 -41.21 -2.63
N GLU A 243 0.81 -41.41 -1.64
CA GLU A 243 -0.63 -41.15 -1.76
C GLU A 243 -0.91 -39.68 -2.13
N HIS A 244 -0.29 -38.73 -1.42
CA HIS A 244 -0.45 -37.30 -1.70
C HIS A 244 0.02 -36.92 -3.11
N ARG A 245 1.19 -37.40 -3.53
CA ARG A 245 1.70 -37.18 -4.90
C ARG A 245 0.76 -37.78 -5.95
N ALA A 246 0.22 -38.97 -5.70
CA ALA A 246 -0.74 -39.60 -6.59
C ALA A 246 -2.05 -38.80 -6.70
N GLN A 247 -2.53 -38.23 -5.60
CA GLN A 247 -3.77 -37.45 -5.57
C GLN A 247 -3.61 -36.07 -6.20
N LEU A 248 -2.57 -35.33 -5.83
CA LEU A 248 -2.41 -33.93 -6.22
C LEU A 248 -1.69 -33.76 -7.57
N LEU A 249 -0.67 -34.58 -7.85
CA LEU A 249 0.32 -34.28 -8.90
C LEU A 249 0.25 -35.22 -10.11
N ALA A 250 -0.17 -36.48 -9.94
CA ALA A 250 -0.14 -37.48 -11.01
C ALA A 250 -1.01 -37.14 -12.24
N ARG A 251 -2.00 -36.24 -12.07
CA ARG A 251 -2.81 -35.72 -13.18
C ARG A 251 -2.06 -34.75 -14.10
N HIS A 252 -0.98 -34.14 -13.59
CA HIS A 252 -0.30 -33.01 -14.25
C HIS A 252 1.17 -33.31 -14.59
N TYR A 253 1.75 -34.33 -13.95
CA TYR A 253 3.16 -34.67 -14.09
C TYR A 253 3.38 -36.17 -14.22
N ASP A 254 4.11 -36.58 -15.26
CA ASP A 254 4.73 -37.91 -15.35
C ASP A 254 6.03 -37.98 -14.53
N ASP A 255 6.79 -36.88 -14.54
CA ASP A 255 8.06 -36.71 -13.80
C ASP A 255 8.06 -35.36 -13.08
N PHE A 256 7.48 -35.33 -11.88
CA PHE A 256 7.31 -34.12 -11.08
C PHE A 256 8.65 -33.45 -10.74
N GLU A 257 9.63 -34.23 -10.28
CA GLU A 257 10.90 -33.69 -9.77
C GLU A 257 11.69 -32.98 -10.88
N ASN A 258 11.69 -33.51 -12.11
CA ASN A 258 12.44 -32.92 -13.22
C ASN A 258 11.67 -31.85 -13.99
N SER A 259 10.33 -31.93 -14.07
CA SER A 259 9.56 -31.04 -14.95
C SER A 259 8.83 -29.90 -14.26
N ALA A 260 8.50 -30.01 -12.97
CA ALA A 260 7.77 -28.96 -12.27
C ALA A 260 8.63 -27.70 -12.10
N PHE A 261 8.08 -26.57 -12.55
CA PHE A 261 8.71 -25.24 -12.55
C PHE A 261 10.08 -25.19 -13.23
N ALA A 262 10.42 -26.14 -14.11
CA ALA A 262 11.71 -26.19 -14.77
C ALA A 262 12.02 -24.90 -15.58
N TRP A 263 10.98 -24.18 -16.02
CA TRP A 263 11.09 -22.89 -16.68
C TRP A 263 11.74 -21.79 -15.84
N LEU A 264 11.78 -21.92 -14.50
CA LEU A 264 12.50 -21.00 -13.61
C LEU A 264 14.02 -21.03 -13.81
N GLU A 265 14.55 -22.10 -14.39
CA GLU A 265 15.99 -22.35 -14.53
C GLU A 265 16.47 -22.24 -15.99
N VAL A 266 15.55 -22.00 -16.92
CA VAL A 266 15.89 -21.86 -18.34
C VAL A 266 16.66 -20.54 -18.56
N VAL A 267 17.87 -20.66 -19.09
CA VAL A 267 18.79 -19.53 -19.32
C VAL A 267 18.56 -18.81 -20.66
N ALA A 268 17.59 -19.23 -21.46
CA ALA A 268 17.22 -18.55 -22.70
C ALA A 268 16.74 -17.11 -22.39
N PRO A 269 17.12 -16.08 -23.17
CA PRO A 269 16.77 -14.69 -22.86
C PRO A 269 15.27 -14.45 -22.68
N GLN A 270 14.41 -15.05 -23.52
CA GLN A 270 12.96 -14.86 -23.38
C GLN A 270 12.39 -15.53 -22.11
N ALA A 271 13.00 -16.63 -21.65
CA ALA A 271 12.66 -17.26 -20.39
C ALA A 271 13.06 -16.39 -19.21
N GLN A 272 14.29 -15.85 -19.21
CA GLN A 272 14.78 -14.98 -18.14
C GLN A 272 13.93 -13.70 -18.01
N GLU A 273 13.50 -13.12 -19.14
CA GLU A 273 12.54 -12.00 -19.13
C GLU A 273 11.19 -12.38 -18.51
N PHE A 274 10.68 -13.58 -18.83
CA PHE A 274 9.44 -14.09 -18.26
C PHE A 274 9.56 -14.34 -16.75
N VAL A 275 10.65 -14.98 -16.31
CA VAL A 275 10.95 -15.23 -14.89
C VAL A 275 11.04 -13.91 -14.12
N ALA A 276 11.74 -12.91 -14.67
CA ALA A 276 11.83 -11.58 -14.05
C ALA A 276 10.45 -10.93 -13.89
N ASP A 277 9.58 -11.03 -14.91
CA ASP A 277 8.20 -10.51 -14.85
C ASP A 277 7.38 -11.22 -13.76
N VAL A 278 7.50 -12.54 -13.65
CA VAL A 278 6.80 -13.33 -12.64
C VAL A 278 7.28 -12.98 -11.23
N VAL A 279 8.59 -12.97 -11.01
CA VAL A 279 9.20 -12.66 -9.70
C VAL A 279 8.85 -11.24 -9.26
N ASP A 280 8.95 -10.25 -10.16
CA ASP A 280 8.60 -8.87 -9.82
C ASP A 280 7.11 -8.69 -9.56
N THR A 281 6.24 -9.47 -10.23
CA THR A 281 4.81 -9.47 -9.93
C THR A 281 4.53 -10.01 -8.52
N ILE A 282 5.25 -11.04 -8.09
CA ILE A 282 5.16 -11.57 -6.70
C ILE A 282 5.63 -10.51 -5.69
N ARG A 283 6.69 -9.76 -5.98
CA ARG A 283 7.11 -8.62 -5.13
C ARG A 283 6.02 -7.58 -5.03
N CYS A 284 5.40 -7.23 -6.15
CA CYS A 284 4.29 -6.28 -6.19
C CYS A 284 3.07 -6.79 -5.40
N LEU A 285 2.76 -8.08 -5.46
CA LEU A 285 1.71 -8.72 -4.64
C LEU A 285 1.98 -8.56 -3.15
N ARG A 286 3.19 -8.90 -2.68
CA ARG A 286 3.58 -8.74 -1.27
C ARG A 286 3.40 -7.30 -0.80
N CYS A 287 3.77 -6.34 -1.64
CA CYS A 287 3.59 -4.93 -1.33
C CYS A 287 2.10 -4.54 -1.34
N ALA A 288 1.33 -4.99 -2.33
CA ALA A 288 -0.09 -4.69 -2.45
C ALA A 288 -0.89 -5.21 -1.25
N ASP A 289 -0.60 -6.42 -0.77
CA ASP A 289 -1.22 -6.99 0.43
C ASP A 289 -0.85 -6.20 1.70
N ALA A 290 0.42 -5.84 1.86
CA ALA A 290 0.86 -5.02 3.00
C ALA A 290 0.19 -3.63 3.03
N LEU A 291 -0.09 -3.06 1.85
CA LEU A 291 -0.66 -1.73 1.64
C LEU A 291 -2.19 -1.72 1.45
N ARG A 292 -2.86 -2.83 1.73
CA ARG A 292 -4.32 -2.93 1.71
C ARG A 292 -5.00 -1.88 2.59
N GLN A 293 -6.30 -1.71 2.41
CA GLN A 293 -7.17 -0.81 3.20
C GLN A 293 -6.93 -0.95 4.71
N ARG A 294 -6.78 0.20 5.37
CA ARG A 294 -6.52 0.36 6.81
C ARG A 294 -7.33 1.54 7.37
N GLY A 295 -7.32 1.73 8.69
CA GLY A 295 -7.97 2.87 9.34
C GLY A 295 -9.48 2.79 9.39
N THR A 296 -10.18 3.91 9.20
CA THR A 296 -11.64 3.99 9.39
C THR A 296 -12.47 3.24 8.34
N HIS A 297 -11.86 2.95 7.20
CA HIS A 297 -12.43 2.12 6.14
C HIS A 297 -12.14 0.63 6.33
N LEU A 298 -11.19 0.30 7.21
CA LEU A 298 -10.83 -1.07 7.52
C LEU A 298 -12.01 -1.77 8.19
N ARG A 299 -12.25 -2.98 7.71
CA ARG A 299 -13.15 -3.91 8.36
C ARG A 299 -12.38 -5.14 8.76
N THR A 300 -12.89 -5.85 9.75
CA THR A 300 -12.35 -7.16 10.13
C THR A 300 -12.85 -8.23 9.17
N SER A 301 -12.33 -9.45 9.29
CA SER A 301 -12.83 -10.60 8.51
C SER A 301 -14.32 -10.90 8.75
N GLY A 302 -14.85 -10.54 9.93
CA GLY A 302 -16.28 -10.57 10.27
C GLY A 302 -17.09 -9.36 9.76
N ASN A 303 -16.50 -8.49 8.94
CA ASN A 303 -17.09 -7.26 8.42
C ASN A 303 -17.42 -6.20 9.49
N TYR A 304 -16.75 -6.23 10.65
CA TYR A 304 -16.90 -5.24 11.71
C TYR A 304 -16.03 -4.02 11.44
N GLN A 305 -16.53 -2.83 11.77
CA GLN A 305 -15.71 -1.62 11.68
C GLN A 305 -14.67 -1.62 12.81
N ILE A 306 -13.43 -1.27 12.46
CA ILE A 306 -12.34 -1.02 13.40
C ILE A 306 -11.94 0.46 13.32
N PHE A 307 -11.77 1.10 14.47
CA PHE A 307 -11.34 2.50 14.56
C PHE A 307 -10.58 2.76 15.87
N ILE A 308 -9.89 3.90 15.94
CA ILE A 308 -9.05 4.26 17.08
C ILE A 308 -9.86 5.07 18.12
N ASP A 309 -9.80 4.67 19.40
CA ASP A 309 -10.40 5.48 20.48
C ASP A 309 -9.57 6.73 20.76
N GLN A 310 -10.28 7.85 20.92
CA GLN A 310 -9.62 9.14 21.08
C GLN A 310 -9.01 9.37 22.46
N ARG A 311 -9.50 8.66 23.47
CA ARG A 311 -9.09 8.82 24.86
C ARG A 311 -7.95 7.87 25.22
N THR A 312 -7.99 6.63 24.73
CA THR A 312 -7.04 5.58 25.09
C THR A 312 -6.04 5.25 24.00
N ALA A 313 -6.29 5.60 22.73
CA ALA A 313 -5.51 5.13 21.58
C ALA A 313 -5.50 3.61 21.39
N ASN A 314 -6.54 2.92 21.88
CA ASN A 314 -6.78 1.50 21.63
C ASN A 314 -7.68 1.32 20.41
N ALA A 315 -7.64 0.11 19.82
CA ALA A 315 -8.58 -0.26 18.77
C ALA A 315 -9.96 -0.51 19.38
N VAL A 316 -10.99 -0.01 18.72
CA VAL A 316 -12.40 -0.29 19.02
C VAL A 316 -13.04 -0.98 17.83
N TYR A 317 -13.75 -2.06 18.11
CA TYR A 317 -14.52 -2.84 17.15
C TYR A 317 -16.00 -2.56 17.36
N ALA A 318 -16.69 -2.11 16.32
CA ALA A 318 -18.14 -2.03 16.30
C ALA A 318 -18.70 -3.36 15.79
N LEU A 319 -19.08 -4.23 16.73
CA LEU A 319 -19.71 -5.51 16.46
C LEU A 319 -21.21 -5.30 16.26
N HIS A 320 -21.77 -5.93 15.24
CA HIS A 320 -23.20 -5.88 14.95
C HIS A 320 -23.77 -7.29 14.95
N ASP A 321 -24.94 -7.46 15.55
CA ASP A 321 -25.73 -8.68 15.41
C ASP A 321 -26.79 -8.53 14.30
N ARG A 322 -27.49 -9.64 14.02
CA ARG A 322 -28.58 -9.70 13.04
C ARG A 322 -29.79 -8.82 13.38
N GLU A 323 -29.97 -8.44 14.64
CA GLU A 323 -31.03 -7.52 15.07
C GLU A 323 -30.63 -6.04 14.88
N GLY A 324 -29.38 -5.78 14.50
CA GLY A 324 -28.84 -4.43 14.34
C GLY A 324 -28.39 -3.79 15.65
N ARG A 325 -28.23 -4.57 16.73
CA ARG A 325 -27.63 -4.07 17.98
C ARG A 325 -26.13 -3.88 17.77
N THR A 326 -25.59 -2.80 18.33
CA THR A 326 -24.17 -2.46 18.22
C THR A 326 -23.48 -2.63 19.57
N TYR A 327 -22.37 -3.37 19.58
CA TYR A 327 -21.49 -3.55 20.73
C TYR A 327 -20.13 -2.95 20.41
N LEU A 328 -19.60 -2.14 21.33
CA LEU A 328 -18.26 -1.57 21.19
C LEU A 328 -17.32 -2.37 22.09
N LEU A 329 -16.38 -3.08 21.46
CA LEU A 329 -15.33 -3.82 22.14
C LEU A 329 -14.01 -3.07 21.97
N GLU A 330 -13.30 -2.80 23.06
CA GLU A 330 -11.99 -2.15 23.05
C GLU A 330 -10.88 -3.18 23.28
N GLY A 331 -9.79 -3.11 22.51
CA GLY A 331 -8.63 -3.98 22.65
C GLY A 331 -7.31 -3.20 22.61
N ASP A 332 -6.34 -3.62 23.41
CA ASP A 332 -5.04 -2.96 23.58
C ASP A 332 -3.93 -3.53 22.69
N ASN A 333 -4.27 -4.34 21.69
CA ASN A 333 -3.32 -4.91 20.74
C ASN A 333 -2.63 -3.79 19.91
N PRO A 334 -1.29 -3.65 19.98
CA PRO A 334 -0.57 -2.59 19.26
C PRO A 334 -0.70 -2.62 17.75
N ILE A 335 -0.81 -3.82 17.15
CA ILE A 335 -0.97 -3.98 15.70
C ILE A 335 -2.32 -3.41 15.30
N ASN A 336 -3.40 -3.93 15.89
CA ASN A 336 -4.76 -3.52 15.51
C ASN A 336 -5.00 -2.03 15.79
N ALA A 337 -4.47 -1.49 16.91
CA ALA A 337 -4.56 -0.06 17.20
C ALA A 337 -3.72 0.80 16.22
N GLY A 338 -2.54 0.31 15.80
CA GLY A 338 -1.74 0.95 14.76
C GLY A 338 -2.46 0.98 13.42
N GLU A 339 -3.03 -0.15 13.00
CA GLU A 339 -3.84 -0.28 11.79
C GLU A 339 -5.08 0.63 11.82
N ALA A 340 -5.74 0.73 12.98
CA ALA A 340 -6.92 1.59 13.16
C ALA A 340 -6.60 3.10 13.07
N ASN A 341 -5.36 3.50 13.37
CA ASN A 341 -4.92 4.90 13.24
C ASN A 341 -4.21 5.20 11.92
N LEU A 342 -3.94 4.20 11.08
CA LEU A 342 -3.31 4.40 9.78
C LEU A 342 -4.37 4.69 8.72
N GLU A 343 -4.29 5.83 8.05
CA GLU A 343 -5.23 6.17 6.98
C GLU A 343 -4.72 5.74 5.61
N VAL A 344 -3.46 6.05 5.32
CA VAL A 344 -2.84 5.82 4.01
C VAL A 344 -1.50 5.14 4.22
N SER A 345 -1.27 4.10 3.43
CA SER A 345 0.04 3.54 3.16
C SER A 345 0.17 3.32 1.65
N GLU A 346 1.14 3.95 1.01
CA GLU A 346 1.31 3.86 -0.45
C GLU A 346 2.79 3.93 -0.84
N VAL A 347 3.12 3.38 -2.01
CA VAL A 347 4.41 3.61 -2.67
C VAL A 347 4.25 4.79 -3.63
N THR A 348 5.09 5.80 -3.48
CA THR A 348 5.08 7.00 -4.33
C THR A 348 5.68 6.69 -5.72
N HIS A 349 5.53 7.61 -6.67
CA HIS A 349 6.15 7.47 -8.00
C HIS A 349 7.69 7.50 -7.96
N GLU A 350 8.30 8.01 -6.90
CA GLU A 350 9.74 7.90 -6.66
C GLU A 350 10.15 6.56 -6.03
N GLY A 351 9.16 5.70 -5.73
CA GLY A 351 9.36 4.41 -5.08
C GLY A 351 9.61 4.51 -3.57
N ASP A 352 9.24 5.62 -2.93
CA ASP A 352 9.30 5.78 -1.48
C ASP A 352 8.02 5.28 -0.81
N LEU A 353 8.11 4.78 0.42
CA LEU A 353 6.95 4.28 1.16
C LEU A 353 6.40 5.40 2.05
N ARG A 354 5.17 5.84 1.78
CA ARG A 354 4.52 6.95 2.48
C ARG A 354 3.40 6.46 3.39
N PHE A 355 3.36 7.01 4.61
CA PHE A 355 2.33 6.77 5.61
C PHE A 355 1.64 8.07 6.03
N ALA A 356 0.32 8.03 6.12
CA ALA A 356 -0.47 9.08 6.76
C ALA A 356 -1.33 8.50 7.87
N PHE A 357 -1.45 9.25 8.97
CA PHE A 357 -2.21 8.85 10.15
C PHE A 357 -3.54 9.59 10.20
N PHE A 358 -4.57 8.92 10.71
CA PHE A 358 -5.89 9.50 10.88
C PHE A 358 -5.85 10.69 11.85
N ARG A 359 -5.05 10.55 12.93
CA ARG A 359 -4.85 11.59 13.94
C ARG A 359 -3.58 11.41 14.76
N GLY A 360 -3.11 12.50 15.36
CA GLY A 360 -1.99 12.50 16.29
C GLY A 360 -2.29 13.10 17.67
N SER A 361 -3.42 13.78 17.84
CA SER A 361 -3.87 14.31 19.14
C SER A 361 -4.73 13.28 19.86
N PHE A 362 -4.50 13.07 21.16
CA PHE A 362 -5.28 12.13 21.99
C PHE A 362 -5.55 12.74 23.37
N GLY A 363 -6.52 12.17 24.09
CA GLY A 363 -7.04 12.72 25.35
C GLY A 363 -6.01 12.89 26.48
N SER A 364 -4.82 12.29 26.36
CA SER A 364 -3.70 12.47 27.28
C SER A 364 -2.35 12.28 26.59
N ALA A 365 -1.27 12.79 27.20
CA ALA A 365 0.09 12.56 26.73
C ALA A 365 0.49 11.07 26.75
N GLU A 366 -0.11 10.28 27.65
CA GLU A 366 0.07 8.82 27.68
C GLU A 366 -0.57 8.17 26.46
N ALA A 367 -1.80 8.55 26.11
CA ALA A 367 -2.49 8.05 24.93
C ALA A 367 -1.76 8.45 23.64
N VAL A 368 -1.19 9.67 23.55
CA VAL A 368 -0.34 10.08 22.42
C VAL A 368 0.90 9.18 22.29
N ARG A 369 1.60 8.89 23.39
CA ARG A 369 2.75 7.97 23.38
C ARG A 369 2.36 6.55 22.97
N ARG A 370 1.22 6.06 23.45
CA ARG A 370 0.68 4.75 23.08
C ARG A 370 0.33 4.69 21.59
N ALA A 371 -0.37 5.70 21.08
CA ALA A 371 -0.69 5.81 19.66
C ALA A 371 0.57 5.81 18.79
N ALA A 372 1.61 6.55 19.19
CA ALA A 372 2.87 6.60 18.45
C ALA A 372 3.63 5.27 18.50
N HIS A 373 3.62 4.59 19.65
CA HIS A 373 4.14 3.22 19.76
C HIS A 373 3.40 2.26 18.82
N ASN A 374 2.07 2.25 18.86
CA ASN A 374 1.24 1.38 18.03
C ASN A 374 1.44 1.66 16.52
N ALA A 375 1.48 2.94 16.15
CA ALA A 375 1.85 3.37 14.80
C ALA A 375 3.25 2.91 14.38
N SER A 376 4.24 2.96 15.28
CA SER A 376 5.60 2.47 14.97
C SER A 376 5.65 0.97 14.70
N VAL A 377 4.81 0.18 15.38
CA VAL A 377 4.73 -1.28 15.19
C VAL A 377 4.24 -1.60 13.79
N ILE A 378 3.17 -0.93 13.34
CA ILE A 378 2.60 -1.20 12.02
C ILE A 378 3.46 -0.63 10.88
N VAL A 379 4.13 0.52 11.08
CA VAL A 379 5.10 1.04 10.12
C VAL A 379 6.26 0.08 9.93
N ASP A 380 6.78 -0.49 11.01
CA ASP A 380 7.88 -1.48 11.00
C ASP A 380 7.49 -2.77 10.26
N ASP A 381 6.26 -3.27 10.46
CA ASP A 381 5.75 -4.45 9.75
C ASP A 381 5.55 -4.19 8.25
N ILE A 382 4.88 -3.09 7.87
CA ILE A 382 4.62 -2.74 6.47
C ILE A 382 5.91 -2.42 5.72
N GLN A 383 6.84 -1.68 6.35
CA GLN A 383 8.09 -1.34 5.68
C GLN A 383 8.93 -2.59 5.41
N ALA A 384 8.92 -3.59 6.31
CA ALA A 384 9.63 -4.84 6.05
C ALA A 384 9.08 -5.51 4.79
N ASP A 385 7.77 -5.46 4.57
CA ASP A 385 7.15 -6.09 3.40
C ASP A 385 7.39 -5.32 2.11
N VAL A 386 7.40 -4.00 2.14
CA VAL A 386 7.59 -3.18 0.94
C VAL A 386 9.07 -2.98 0.61
N VAL A 387 9.86 -2.55 1.59
CA VAL A 387 11.28 -2.22 1.39
C VAL A 387 12.09 -3.47 1.08
N GLU A 388 11.90 -4.55 1.84
CA GLU A 388 12.72 -5.75 1.65
C GLU A 388 12.35 -6.51 0.38
N SER A 389 11.10 -6.40 -0.07
CA SER A 389 10.64 -7.04 -1.30
C SER A 389 11.38 -6.56 -2.54
N PHE A 390 12.02 -5.39 -2.55
CA PHE A 390 12.80 -4.90 -3.69
C PHE A 390 14.32 -4.97 -3.49
N ILE A 391 14.81 -5.65 -2.44
CA ILE A 391 16.26 -5.83 -2.28
C ILE A 391 16.80 -6.71 -3.41
N GLY A 392 17.73 -6.16 -4.21
CA GLY A 392 18.37 -6.84 -5.32
C GLY A 392 17.67 -6.68 -6.68
N SER A 393 16.63 -5.84 -6.78
CA SER A 393 15.95 -5.56 -8.05
C SER A 393 16.74 -4.58 -8.94
N THR A 394 16.40 -4.55 -10.24
CA THR A 394 17.21 -3.93 -11.31
C THR A 394 16.71 -2.58 -11.84
N GLY A 395 15.75 -1.92 -11.18
CA GLY A 395 15.24 -0.60 -11.62
C GLY A 395 16.30 0.51 -11.59
N GLU A 396 16.05 1.66 -12.24
CA GLU A 396 16.98 2.81 -12.25
C GLU A 396 17.31 3.28 -10.83
N ASN A 397 16.33 3.17 -9.92
CA ASN A 397 16.46 3.41 -8.49
C ASN A 397 16.58 2.13 -7.66
N GLY A 398 16.89 0.98 -8.27
CA GLY A 398 17.16 -0.29 -7.56
C GLY A 398 18.32 -0.19 -6.57
N GLY A 399 19.23 0.77 -6.79
CA GLY A 399 20.29 1.17 -5.84
C GLY A 399 19.91 2.29 -4.86
N ARG A 400 18.84 3.05 -5.11
CA ARG A 400 18.37 4.12 -4.21
C ARG A 400 17.54 3.52 -3.09
N ARG A 401 18.03 3.66 -1.86
CA ARG A 401 17.36 3.20 -0.65
C ARG A 401 15.98 3.86 -0.52
N THR A 402 14.92 3.06 -0.46
CA THR A 402 13.53 3.51 -0.22
C THR A 402 13.46 4.33 1.05
N CYS A 403 12.95 5.56 0.99
CA CYS A 403 12.63 6.33 2.19
C CYS A 403 11.29 5.87 2.78
N VAL A 404 11.17 5.98 4.10
CA VAL A 404 9.91 5.83 4.84
C VAL A 404 9.44 7.23 5.20
N LEU A 405 8.43 7.72 4.47
CA LEU A 405 7.88 9.06 4.61
C LEU A 405 6.71 9.02 5.59
N LEU A 406 6.81 9.77 6.69
CA LEU A 406 5.75 9.87 7.70
C LEU A 406 5.10 11.24 7.62
N GLU A 407 3.83 11.29 7.21
CA GLU A 407 3.10 12.56 7.16
C GLU A 407 2.83 13.11 8.57
N HIS A 408 3.03 14.42 8.73
CA HIS A 408 2.53 15.13 9.91
C HIS A 408 1.01 14.98 10.02
N THR A 409 0.51 15.01 11.26
CA THR A 409 -0.93 15.11 11.52
C THR A 409 -1.31 16.56 11.78
N GLU A 410 -2.41 17.02 11.19
CA GLU A 410 -2.86 18.42 11.32
C GLU A 410 -3.23 18.80 12.77
N ASP A 411 -3.66 17.83 13.59
CA ASP A 411 -4.09 18.04 14.96
C ASP A 411 -2.93 17.93 15.99
N ASN A 412 -1.78 17.40 15.59
CA ASN A 412 -0.58 17.32 16.41
C ASN A 412 0.69 17.22 15.53
N PRO A 413 1.42 18.32 15.27
CA PRO A 413 2.61 18.28 14.40
C PRO A 413 3.75 17.41 14.95
N GLU A 414 3.80 17.16 16.27
CA GLU A 414 4.85 16.39 16.95
C GLU A 414 4.62 14.87 16.89
N PHE A 415 3.45 14.42 16.41
CA PHE A 415 3.13 12.99 16.37
C PHE A 415 4.04 12.22 15.41
N ALA A 416 4.21 12.69 14.17
CA ALA A 416 5.07 12.01 13.18
C ALA A 416 6.56 11.95 13.61
N PRO A 417 7.16 13.03 14.16
CA PRO A 417 8.49 12.95 14.77
C PRO A 417 8.61 11.91 15.89
N LEU A 418 7.59 11.77 16.74
CA LEU A 418 7.56 10.76 17.80
C LEU A 418 7.51 9.34 17.21
N VAL A 419 6.67 9.10 16.20
CA VAL A 419 6.63 7.82 15.47
C VAL A 419 7.97 7.54 14.81
N ALA A 420 8.58 8.53 14.16
CA ALA A 420 9.87 8.39 13.49
C ALA A 420 10.96 7.90 14.45
N ALA A 421 11.05 8.52 15.64
CA ALA A 421 12.03 8.12 16.66
C ALA A 421 11.82 6.67 17.12
N LEU A 422 10.57 6.23 17.27
CA LEU A 422 10.23 4.86 17.66
C LEU A 422 10.52 3.85 16.54
N VAL A 423 10.23 4.18 15.29
CA VAL A 423 10.57 3.36 14.12
C VAL A 423 12.09 3.18 14.04
N ILE A 424 12.86 4.25 14.17
CA ILE A 424 14.33 4.20 14.16
C ILE A 424 14.86 3.35 15.32
N ALA A 425 14.27 3.45 16.51
CA ALA A 425 14.66 2.63 17.65
C ALA A 425 14.42 1.12 17.42
N ARG A 426 13.38 0.76 16.67
CA ARG A 426 13.06 -0.64 16.31
C ARG A 426 13.93 -1.16 15.18
N ALA A 427 14.17 -0.32 14.17
CA ALA A 427 14.96 -0.64 12.99
C ALA A 427 16.05 0.43 12.75
N PRO A 428 17.19 0.37 13.47
CA PRO A 428 18.26 1.38 13.37
C PRO A 428 18.84 1.55 11.96
N SER A 429 18.73 0.53 11.11
CA SER A 429 19.11 0.57 9.69
C SER A 429 18.31 1.58 8.86
N LEU A 430 17.20 2.11 9.40
CA LEU A 430 16.34 3.11 8.75
C LEU A 430 16.65 4.55 9.17
N THR A 431 17.64 4.80 10.04
CA THR A 431 17.93 6.15 10.61
C THR A 431 17.95 7.27 9.55
N ASP A 432 18.69 7.08 8.45
CA ASP A 432 18.81 8.09 7.39
C ASP A 432 17.70 8.02 6.33
N ARG A 433 16.68 7.18 6.56
CA ARG A 433 15.62 6.84 5.60
C ARG A 433 14.23 7.22 6.08
N VAL A 434 14.03 7.40 7.39
CA VAL A 434 12.75 7.86 7.95
C VAL A 434 12.70 9.39 7.87
N VAL A 435 11.73 9.92 7.12
CA VAL A 435 11.60 11.36 6.88
C VAL A 435 10.19 11.80 7.24
N CYS A 436 10.06 12.78 8.13
CA CYS A 436 8.78 13.45 8.35
C CYS A 436 8.49 14.39 7.18
N VAL A 437 7.31 14.25 6.60
CA VAL A 437 6.87 15.02 5.43
C VAL A 437 5.54 15.74 5.70
N PRO A 438 5.19 16.72 4.87
CA PRO A 438 3.92 17.42 4.98
C PRO A 438 2.67 16.55 4.95
N ALA A 439 1.66 17.00 5.70
CA ALA A 439 0.33 16.39 5.73
C ALA A 439 -0.39 16.64 4.40
N LEU A 440 -0.59 15.58 3.60
CA LEU A 440 -1.35 15.63 2.35
C LEU A 440 -2.66 14.86 2.42
N ARG A 441 -2.89 14.07 3.48
CA ARG A 441 -4.12 13.27 3.65
C ARG A 441 -5.41 14.00 3.28
N ASN A 442 -5.59 15.22 3.79
CA ASN A 442 -6.81 16.00 3.57
C ASN A 442 -6.72 16.96 2.38
N ALA A 443 -5.64 16.91 1.59
CA ALA A 443 -5.51 17.73 0.40
C ALA A 443 -6.54 17.31 -0.66
N PRO A 444 -7.22 18.27 -1.33
CA PRO A 444 -8.07 17.94 -2.47
C PRO A 444 -7.29 17.15 -3.51
N GLU A 445 -7.86 16.06 -4.02
CA GLU A 445 -7.13 15.12 -4.90
C GLU A 445 -6.47 15.77 -6.13
N PRO A 446 -7.08 16.76 -6.82
CA PRO A 446 -6.38 17.50 -7.88
C PRO A 446 -5.13 18.25 -7.38
N GLU A 447 -5.21 18.91 -6.22
CA GLU A 447 -4.07 19.63 -5.63
C GLU A 447 -2.99 18.66 -5.13
N ARG A 448 -3.39 17.53 -4.52
CA ARG A 448 -2.49 16.46 -4.07
C ARG A 448 -1.71 15.85 -5.24
N ARG A 449 -2.39 15.45 -6.32
CA ARG A 449 -1.75 14.90 -7.52
C ARG A 449 -0.77 15.90 -8.13
N ARG A 450 -1.16 17.17 -8.23
CA ARG A 450 -0.27 18.22 -8.73
C ARG A 450 0.98 18.35 -7.87
N PHE A 451 0.84 18.37 -6.55
CA PHE A 451 1.99 18.46 -5.64
C PHE A 451 2.93 17.25 -5.77
N LEU A 452 2.39 16.04 -5.88
CA LEU A 452 3.18 14.81 -6.02
C LEU A 452 3.85 14.69 -7.40
N ALA A 453 3.22 15.19 -8.46
CA ALA A 453 3.79 15.22 -9.81
C ALA A 453 4.74 16.39 -10.06
N ALA A 454 4.80 17.36 -9.16
CA ALA A 454 5.62 18.56 -9.30
C ALA A 454 7.09 18.29 -8.95
N SER A 455 7.98 19.07 -9.56
CA SER A 455 9.42 18.92 -9.36
C SER A 455 9.84 19.40 -7.98
N ALA A 456 10.81 18.71 -7.38
CA ALA A 456 11.51 19.24 -6.22
C ALA A 456 12.22 20.55 -6.58
N VAL A 457 12.21 21.50 -5.65
CA VAL A 457 12.95 22.76 -5.81
C VAL A 457 14.41 22.49 -5.49
N ASP A 458 15.26 22.57 -6.51
CA ASP A 458 16.72 22.38 -6.43
C ASP A 458 17.49 23.69 -6.28
N TRP A 459 16.76 24.80 -6.08
CA TRP A 459 17.33 26.14 -5.94
C TRP A 459 18.37 26.23 -4.83
N ASP A 460 19.46 26.93 -5.14
CA ASP A 460 20.48 27.29 -4.17
C ASP A 460 20.00 28.38 -3.20
N LEU A 461 20.85 28.71 -2.21
CA LEU A 461 20.51 29.72 -1.21
C LEU A 461 20.29 31.11 -1.82
N ALA A 462 21.02 31.47 -2.88
CA ALA A 462 20.93 32.78 -3.52
C ALA A 462 19.62 32.92 -4.31
N GLU A 463 19.21 31.87 -5.02
CA GLU A 463 17.94 31.77 -5.74
C GLU A 463 16.75 31.85 -4.77
N ARG A 464 16.78 31.10 -3.66
CA ARG A 464 15.75 31.19 -2.61
C ARG A 464 15.67 32.58 -1.99
N ALA A 465 16.81 33.21 -1.71
CA ALA A 465 16.85 34.58 -1.21
C ALA A 465 16.31 35.60 -2.24
N ALA A 466 16.59 35.41 -3.52
CA ALA A 466 16.03 36.24 -4.59
C ALA A 466 14.51 36.09 -4.68
N PHE A 467 14.01 34.86 -4.60
CA PHE A 467 12.58 34.58 -4.55
C PHE A 467 11.90 35.29 -3.37
N LEU A 468 12.47 35.18 -2.16
CA LEU A 468 11.93 35.83 -0.97
C LEU A 468 11.95 37.36 -1.06
N ARG A 469 12.92 37.96 -1.77
CA ARG A 469 12.92 39.41 -2.06
C ARG A 469 11.78 39.80 -3.02
N ASN A 470 11.52 38.99 -4.04
CA ASN A 470 10.40 39.24 -4.95
C ASN A 470 9.06 39.15 -4.23
N VAL A 471 8.88 38.14 -3.37
CA VAL A 471 7.69 38.02 -2.50
C VAL A 471 7.57 39.22 -1.55
N ALA A 472 8.69 39.67 -0.96
CA ALA A 472 8.71 40.85 -0.10
C ALA A 472 8.29 42.14 -0.83
N SER A 473 8.65 42.27 -2.11
CA SER A 473 8.26 43.43 -2.93
C SER A 473 6.75 43.54 -3.13
N ARG A 474 5.99 42.46 -2.91
CA ARG A 474 4.52 42.42 -2.93
C ARG A 474 3.89 42.71 -1.55
N GLY A 475 4.70 43.10 -0.56
CA GLY A 475 4.24 43.46 0.78
C GLY A 475 4.09 42.29 1.74
N TYR A 476 4.51 41.07 1.35
CA TYR A 476 4.51 39.92 2.24
C TYR A 476 5.79 39.90 3.09
N ARG A 477 5.67 39.53 4.37
CA ARG A 477 6.81 39.56 5.28
C ARG A 477 7.68 38.30 5.12
N THR A 478 8.95 38.47 4.76
CA THR A 478 9.88 37.34 4.54
C THR A 478 11.15 37.37 5.38
N ASP A 479 11.36 38.41 6.19
CA ASP A 479 12.55 38.64 7.04
C ASP A 479 12.85 37.51 8.05
N HIS A 480 11.84 36.75 8.44
CA HIS A 480 11.93 35.67 9.42
C HIS A 480 12.06 34.28 8.79
N ILE A 481 11.95 34.18 7.46
CA ILE A 481 11.91 32.90 6.77
C ILE A 481 13.34 32.39 6.63
N ASP A 482 13.63 31.26 7.29
CA ASP A 482 14.83 30.49 7.03
C ASP A 482 14.71 29.85 5.62
N PRO A 483 15.60 30.17 4.65
CA PRO A 483 15.50 29.64 3.30
C PRO A 483 15.68 28.12 3.19
N GLU A 484 16.35 27.47 4.13
CA GLU A 484 16.49 26.01 4.13
C GLU A 484 15.19 25.35 4.61
N LEU A 485 14.62 25.83 5.71
CA LEU A 485 13.41 25.27 6.30
C LEU A 485 12.14 25.68 5.54
N GLY A 486 12.07 26.93 5.07
CA GLY A 486 10.92 27.47 4.35
C GLY A 486 10.73 26.84 2.97
N PHE A 487 11.79 26.38 2.33
CA PHE A 487 11.71 25.67 1.06
C PHE A 487 11.75 24.14 1.23
N LYS A 488 11.78 23.64 2.46
CA LYS A 488 11.72 22.19 2.72
C LYS A 488 10.39 21.65 2.20
N SER A 489 10.47 20.62 1.35
CA SER A 489 9.30 19.98 0.74
C SER A 489 8.42 20.91 -0.13
N THR A 490 8.90 22.08 -0.53
CA THR A 490 8.22 22.87 -1.56
C THR A 490 8.43 22.22 -2.93
N ARG A 491 7.51 22.51 -3.85
CA ARG A 491 7.49 21.94 -5.20
C ARG A 491 7.23 23.00 -6.24
N LEU A 492 7.81 22.83 -7.43
CA LEU A 492 7.57 23.71 -8.58
C LEU A 492 6.73 22.95 -9.61
N SER A 493 5.60 23.53 -9.99
CA SER A 493 4.67 22.94 -10.94
C SER A 493 4.37 23.92 -12.07
N HIS A 494 4.17 23.38 -13.27
CA HIS A 494 3.72 24.12 -14.43
C HIS A 494 2.22 23.92 -14.61
N LEU A 495 1.47 25.01 -14.80
CA LEU A 495 0.04 24.99 -15.09
C LEU A 495 -0.19 25.32 -16.57
N SER A 496 -0.93 24.45 -17.25
CA SER A 496 -1.38 24.72 -18.61
C SER A 496 -2.59 25.67 -18.63
N ARG A 497 -2.75 26.39 -19.73
CA ARG A 497 -3.93 27.23 -19.96
C ARG A 497 -5.24 26.44 -19.77
N GLY A 498 -6.15 26.99 -18.98
CA GLY A 498 -7.43 26.41 -18.62
C GLY A 498 -7.38 25.52 -17.37
N GLU A 499 -6.20 25.20 -16.85
CA GLU A 499 -6.08 24.36 -15.66
C GLU A 499 -6.55 25.09 -14.40
N CYS A 500 -7.36 24.39 -13.59
CA CYS A 500 -7.83 24.90 -12.30
C CYS A 500 -6.78 24.66 -11.21
N LEU A 501 -6.21 25.74 -10.66
CA LEU A 501 -5.23 25.68 -9.57
C LEU A 501 -5.90 25.34 -8.24
N THR A 502 -6.95 26.09 -7.88
CA THR A 502 -7.76 25.85 -6.67
C THR A 502 -9.24 25.96 -7.00
N GLU A 503 -10.07 25.19 -6.30
CA GLU A 503 -11.51 25.24 -6.45
C GLU A 503 -12.18 25.77 -5.18
N VAL A 504 -13.18 26.63 -5.33
CA VAL A 504 -13.96 27.16 -4.22
C VAL A 504 -14.64 26.03 -3.44
N GLY A 505 -14.62 26.09 -2.10
CA GLY A 505 -15.15 25.04 -1.24
C GLY A 505 -14.23 23.83 -1.03
N ALA A 506 -13.14 23.71 -1.79
CA ALA A 506 -12.11 22.70 -1.53
C ALA A 506 -11.31 23.02 -0.26
N ARG A 507 -10.70 22.04 0.40
CA ARG A 507 -9.89 22.29 1.60
C ARG A 507 -8.58 23.02 1.24
N ALA A 508 -8.18 24.02 2.02
CA ALA A 508 -6.94 24.73 1.79
C ALA A 508 -5.74 23.98 2.39
N SER A 509 -5.07 23.18 1.56
CA SER A 509 -3.90 22.37 1.99
C SER A 509 -2.55 22.90 1.50
N PHE A 510 -2.56 23.87 0.58
CA PHE A 510 -1.36 24.49 0.03
C PHE A 510 -1.49 26.02 -0.07
N VAL A 511 -0.37 26.71 0.01
CA VAL A 511 -0.22 28.09 -0.48
C VAL A 511 0.52 28.03 -1.82
N TYR A 512 0.11 28.85 -2.77
CA TYR A 512 0.74 28.92 -4.09
C TYR A 512 1.40 30.28 -4.28
N VAL A 513 2.54 30.33 -4.96
CA VAL A 513 3.16 31.60 -5.38
C VAL A 513 3.45 31.51 -6.87
N PRO A 514 2.76 32.28 -7.73
CA PRO A 514 3.03 32.26 -9.16
C PRO A 514 4.33 33.01 -9.49
N LEU A 515 5.12 32.47 -10.41
CA LEU A 515 6.38 33.07 -10.84
C LEU A 515 6.17 34.06 -12.00
N SER A 516 5.04 33.97 -12.71
CA SER A 516 4.65 34.83 -13.83
C SER A 516 3.17 35.23 -13.74
N SER A 517 2.76 36.16 -14.60
CA SER A 517 1.34 36.53 -14.72
C SER A 517 0.61 35.46 -15.53
N GLY A 518 -0.69 35.27 -15.27
CA GLY A 518 -1.52 34.35 -16.03
C GLY A 518 -2.57 33.63 -15.18
N LEU A 519 -2.63 33.89 -13.88
CA LEU A 519 -3.67 33.35 -13.00
C LEU A 519 -4.81 34.36 -12.79
N ARG A 520 -6.04 33.85 -12.84
CA ARG A 520 -7.25 34.63 -12.55
C ARG A 520 -8.12 33.91 -11.52
N GLY A 521 -8.55 34.66 -10.53
CA GLY A 521 -9.42 34.17 -9.46
C GLY A 521 -10.85 34.67 -9.59
N ARG A 522 -11.79 33.82 -9.19
CA ARG A 522 -13.20 34.13 -9.00
C ARG A 522 -13.58 33.85 -7.55
N PRO A 523 -13.81 34.87 -6.71
CA PRO A 523 -14.26 34.67 -5.35
C PRO A 523 -15.67 34.07 -5.26
N SER A 524 -15.95 33.36 -4.17
CA SER A 524 -17.32 33.04 -3.73
C SER A 524 -18.09 34.33 -3.40
N GLY A 525 -19.44 34.27 -3.41
CA GLY A 525 -20.27 35.38 -2.92
C GLY A 525 -20.60 36.47 -3.94
N GLY A 526 -20.30 36.26 -5.22
CA GLY A 526 -20.72 37.16 -6.31
C GLY A 526 -19.80 38.37 -6.54
N TYR A 527 -18.61 38.41 -5.94
CA TYR A 527 -17.60 39.43 -6.23
C TYR A 527 -17.00 39.28 -7.63
N ASP A 528 -16.44 40.38 -8.12
CA ASP A 528 -15.74 40.43 -9.40
C ASP A 528 -14.49 39.53 -9.42
N TYR A 529 -14.09 39.16 -10.64
CA TYR A 529 -12.84 38.44 -10.86
C TYR A 529 -11.64 39.31 -10.48
N PHE A 530 -10.59 38.68 -9.98
CA PHE A 530 -9.30 39.33 -9.69
C PHE A 530 -8.17 38.64 -10.46
N ARG A 531 -7.11 39.39 -10.75
CA ARG A 531 -5.86 38.84 -11.28
C ARG A 531 -4.94 38.52 -10.11
N VAL A 532 -4.26 37.38 -10.16
CA VAL A 532 -3.19 37.07 -9.22
C VAL A 532 -1.90 37.61 -9.82
N HIS A 533 -1.17 38.42 -9.06
CA HIS A 533 0.08 38.97 -9.53
C HIS A 533 1.24 38.00 -9.27
N PRO A 534 2.32 38.06 -10.08
CA PRO A 534 3.55 37.33 -9.79
C PRO A 534 4.05 37.62 -8.37
N TRP A 535 4.60 36.59 -7.74
CA TRP A 535 5.21 36.62 -6.40
C TRP A 535 4.24 36.85 -5.24
N GLU A 536 2.93 36.86 -5.50
CA GLU A 536 1.90 37.05 -4.49
C GLU A 536 1.43 35.70 -3.93
N PRO A 537 1.62 35.43 -2.61
CA PRO A 537 1.11 34.22 -2.00
C PRO A 537 -0.43 34.12 -2.08
N LEU A 538 -0.90 33.08 -2.73
CA LEU A 538 -2.30 32.78 -3.00
C LEU A 538 -2.80 31.67 -2.07
N GLY A 539 -4.04 31.82 -1.59
CA GLY A 539 -4.70 30.81 -0.78
C GLY A 539 -4.33 30.83 0.71
N VAL A 540 -3.59 31.86 1.14
CA VAL A 540 -3.13 32.06 2.52
C VAL A 540 -4.25 32.11 3.55
N THR A 541 -5.40 32.70 3.20
CA THR A 541 -6.54 32.87 4.12
C THR A 541 -7.13 31.54 4.57
N GLY A 542 -7.37 30.62 3.63
CA GLY A 542 -7.87 29.28 3.94
C GLY A 542 -6.87 28.49 4.79
N VAL A 543 -5.58 28.57 4.45
CA VAL A 543 -4.52 27.88 5.20
C VAL A 543 -4.38 28.39 6.64
N ILE A 544 -4.34 29.72 6.83
CA ILE A 544 -4.22 30.36 8.16
C ILE A 544 -5.46 30.06 9.01
N ARG A 545 -6.65 30.16 8.42
CA ARG A 545 -7.91 29.89 9.14
C ARG A 545 -8.11 28.41 9.44
N GLY A 546 -7.47 27.52 8.68
CA GLY A 546 -7.76 26.08 8.69
C GLY A 546 -9.11 25.76 8.06
N ASP A 547 -9.50 26.51 7.02
CA ASP A 547 -10.84 26.46 6.39
C ASP A 547 -10.75 26.16 4.88
N PHE A 548 -11.88 26.14 4.20
CA PHE A 548 -12.01 25.92 2.77
C PHE A 548 -11.54 27.13 1.93
N ARG A 549 -11.19 26.86 0.68
CA ARG A 549 -10.89 27.83 -0.37
C ARG A 549 -12.12 28.73 -0.59
N ASN A 550 -11.90 30.04 -0.62
CA ASN A 550 -12.96 31.02 -0.85
C ASN A 550 -13.03 31.50 -2.31
N SER A 551 -12.17 31.00 -3.19
CA SER A 551 -12.12 31.36 -4.61
C SER A 551 -11.68 30.19 -5.48
N THR A 552 -12.20 30.16 -6.71
CA THR A 552 -11.69 29.29 -7.78
C THR A 552 -10.62 30.07 -8.55
N VAL A 553 -9.45 29.49 -8.76
CA VAL A 553 -8.35 30.12 -9.49
C VAL A 553 -7.96 29.25 -10.66
N VAL A 554 -7.89 29.84 -11.85
CA VAL A 554 -7.60 29.16 -13.11
C VAL A 554 -6.45 29.85 -13.82
N ALA A 555 -5.62 29.08 -14.50
CA ALA A 555 -4.60 29.58 -15.40
C ALA A 555 -5.23 30.06 -16.72
N GLU A 556 -5.22 31.36 -17.00
CA GLU A 556 -5.60 31.94 -18.30
C GLU A 556 -4.49 31.78 -19.34
N ASP A 557 -3.24 31.70 -18.89
CA ASP A 557 -2.01 31.46 -19.66
C ASP A 557 -1.17 30.37 -18.98
N GLU A 558 -0.07 29.95 -19.62
CA GLU A 558 0.91 29.04 -19.01
C GLU A 558 1.65 29.74 -17.85
N VAL A 559 1.67 29.12 -16.67
CA VAL A 559 2.24 29.71 -15.45
C VAL A 559 2.95 28.67 -14.60
N ASP A 560 4.17 28.98 -14.17
CA ASP A 560 4.85 28.22 -13.14
C ASP A 560 4.44 28.70 -11.74
N VAL A 561 4.18 27.76 -10.84
CA VAL A 561 3.76 28.01 -9.46
C VAL A 561 4.63 27.25 -8.48
N LEU A 562 5.12 27.97 -7.46
CA LEU A 562 5.69 27.35 -6.27
C LEU A 562 4.53 26.89 -5.37
N ILE A 563 4.55 25.62 -4.97
CA ILE A 563 3.57 25.00 -4.09
C ILE A 563 4.21 24.83 -2.71
N LEU A 564 3.60 25.47 -1.70
CA LEU A 564 3.99 25.39 -0.30
C LEU A 564 2.96 24.59 0.48
N PRO A 565 3.33 23.44 1.05
CA PRO A 565 2.46 22.71 1.95
C PRO A 565 2.03 23.54 3.16
N LYS A 566 0.79 23.36 3.61
CA LYS A 566 0.19 24.11 4.74
C LYS A 566 1.07 24.13 5.98
N ASP A 567 1.66 23.00 6.35
CA ASP A 567 2.50 22.88 7.55
C ASP A 567 3.83 23.63 7.41
N VAL A 568 4.49 23.55 6.26
CA VAL A 568 5.70 24.32 5.93
C VAL A 568 5.37 25.81 5.98
N TYR A 569 4.27 26.22 5.37
CA TYR A 569 3.84 27.62 5.39
C TYR A 569 3.57 28.11 6.81
N LEU A 570 2.76 27.39 7.60
CA LEU A 570 2.38 27.81 8.94
C LEU A 570 3.57 27.86 9.92
N ARG A 571 4.56 26.97 9.77
CA ARG A 571 5.74 26.93 10.66
C ARG A 571 6.84 27.88 10.25
N HIS A 572 7.05 28.07 8.94
CA HIS A 572 8.27 28.72 8.44
C HIS A 572 8.02 29.99 7.61
N TRP A 573 6.80 30.21 7.11
CA TRP A 573 6.45 31.40 6.30
C TRP A 573 5.46 32.36 6.95
N HIS A 574 4.60 31.85 7.84
CA HIS A 574 3.50 32.63 8.37
C HIS A 574 3.95 33.52 9.53
N ARG A 575 3.96 34.83 9.27
CA ARG A 575 4.08 35.87 10.30
C ARG A 575 3.32 37.12 9.86
N ASN A 576 2.43 37.58 10.72
CA ASN A 576 1.70 38.82 10.48
C ASN A 576 2.53 40.03 10.93
N TYR A 577 2.30 41.17 10.29
CA TYR A 577 2.75 42.45 10.83
C TYR A 577 2.00 42.76 12.13
N THR A 578 2.71 43.25 13.14
CA THR A 578 2.07 43.97 14.23
C THR A 578 1.55 45.32 13.72
N PRO A 579 0.58 45.95 14.40
CA PRO A 579 0.11 47.28 14.02
C PRO A 579 1.24 48.32 13.90
N ALA A 580 2.24 48.26 14.79
CA ALA A 580 3.37 49.19 14.76
C ALA A 580 4.24 49.01 13.50
N GLU A 581 4.61 47.77 13.19
CA GLU A 581 5.42 47.44 12.00
C GLU A 581 4.68 47.78 10.71
N PHE A 582 3.36 47.53 10.65
CA PHE A 582 2.54 47.92 9.50
C PHE A 582 2.51 49.45 9.32
N CYS A 583 2.28 50.21 10.39
CA CYS A 583 2.29 51.67 10.31
C CYS A 583 3.65 52.22 9.86
N GLU A 584 4.75 51.63 10.31
CA GLU A 584 6.09 52.00 9.85
C GLU A 584 6.27 51.72 8.35
N LEU A 585 5.91 50.52 7.90
CA LEU A 585 5.97 50.12 6.49
C LEU A 585 5.20 51.10 5.58
N ILE A 586 3.96 51.45 5.95
CA ILE A 586 3.13 52.37 5.17
C ILE A 586 3.72 53.79 5.13
N ARG A 587 4.33 54.26 6.22
CA ARG A 587 5.03 55.57 6.22
C ARG A 587 6.22 55.55 5.27
N THR A 588 7.04 54.51 5.32
CA THR A 588 8.21 54.38 4.44
C THR A 588 7.82 54.27 2.96
N LEU A 589 6.68 53.67 2.63
CA LEU A 589 6.13 53.67 1.27
C LEU A 589 5.70 55.08 0.84
N GLY A 590 4.98 55.80 1.71
CA GLY A 590 4.54 57.17 1.42
C GLY A 590 5.69 58.19 1.26
N ASP A 591 6.85 57.91 1.86
CA ASP A 591 8.06 58.74 1.73
C ASP A 591 8.92 58.38 0.50
N ARG A 592 8.71 57.22 -0.15
CA ARG A 592 9.41 56.85 -1.40
C ARG A 592 8.76 57.42 -2.66
N ASP A 593 7.48 57.76 -2.59
CA ASP A 593 6.71 58.36 -3.68
C ASP A 593 6.68 59.91 -3.61
N ARG A 594 7.45 60.50 -2.69
CA ARG A 594 7.75 61.93 -2.60
C ARG A 594 9.20 62.19 -2.98
#